data_AF-A0A9D7X8A6-F1
#
_entry.id   AF-A0A9D7X8A6-F1
#
_cell.length_a   1.000
_cell.length_b   1.000
_cell.length_c   1.000
_cell.angle_alpha   90.00
_cell.angle_beta   90.00
_cell.angle_gamma   90.00
#
_symmetry.space_group_name_H-M   'P 1'
#
loop_
_entity.id
_entity.type
_entity.pdbx_description
1 polymer ?
#
loop_
_entity_poly.entity_id
_entity_poly.type
_entity_poly.pdbx_seq_one_letter_code
_entity_poly.pdbx_strand_id
1 'polypeptide(L)'
;MNKLENFIRGHSEKFNDEEPTEGHFDRFEQRLDQQDVSSRERRPVRLWMKIAAGIIILATAGLAVFELSTYNFSGQSSLQQVTLGLPDELVEIITIYQQRSTQQVIELNQLAQLCPDKSSMINQTEKEVAKFDKNQDKLVNALQANPSNSRIQAALIQNCKAKESLLNDALLKGKIKECAGE
;
A
#
# COMPACT_ATOMS: atom_id res chain seq x y z
N MET A 1 63.13 30.53 -3.87
CA MET A 1 63.10 30.40 -5.34
C MET A 1 63.99 29.25 -5.77
N ASN A 2 63.45 28.37 -6.60
CA ASN A 2 63.97 27.03 -6.83
C ASN A 2 65.23 27.06 -7.71
N LYS A 3 66.34 26.47 -7.24
CA LYS A 3 67.60 26.34 -8.00
C LYS A 3 67.38 25.74 -9.40
N LEU A 4 66.38 24.85 -9.52
CA LEU A 4 65.95 24.25 -10.76
C LEU A 4 65.42 25.27 -11.78
N GLU A 5 64.63 26.25 -11.34
CA GLU A 5 64.05 27.26 -12.22
C GLU A 5 65.13 28.18 -12.80
N ASN A 6 66.10 28.58 -11.97
CA ASN A 6 67.25 29.36 -12.43
C ASN A 6 68.15 28.55 -13.38
N PHE A 7 68.31 27.24 -13.13
CA PHE A 7 69.05 26.33 -14.00
C PHE A 7 68.39 26.19 -15.37
N ILE A 8 67.07 26.00 -15.41
CA ILE A 8 66.29 25.89 -16.65
C ILE A 8 66.36 27.19 -17.45
N ARG A 9 66.17 28.35 -16.81
CA ARG A 9 66.25 29.65 -17.50
C ARG A 9 67.65 29.94 -18.05
N GLY A 10 68.70 29.58 -17.30
CA GLY A 10 70.10 29.78 -17.73
C GLY A 10 70.57 28.83 -18.83
N HIS A 11 69.81 27.78 -19.15
CA HIS A 11 70.13 26.80 -20.19
C HIS A 11 68.97 26.61 -21.17
N SER A 12 68.09 27.60 -21.31
CA SER A 12 66.86 27.52 -22.12
C SER A 12 67.12 27.11 -23.58
N GLU A 13 68.24 27.54 -24.16
CA GLU A 13 68.67 27.12 -25.50
C GLU A 13 68.79 25.59 -25.59
N LYS A 14 69.44 24.93 -24.61
CA LYS A 14 69.60 23.46 -24.56
C LYS A 14 68.29 22.68 -24.43
N PHE A 15 67.22 23.34 -24.00
CA PHE A 15 65.91 22.71 -23.82
C PHE A 15 64.99 22.93 -25.03
N ASN A 16 65.33 23.87 -25.92
CA ASN A 16 64.57 24.20 -27.12
C ASN A 16 65.29 23.79 -28.41
N ASP A 17 66.29 22.90 -28.31
CA ASP A 17 67.12 22.46 -29.43
C ASP A 17 66.38 21.55 -30.43
N GLU A 18 65.24 20.97 -30.05
CA GLU A 18 64.46 20.06 -30.90
C GLU A 18 63.01 20.54 -31.05
N GLU A 19 62.58 20.74 -32.29
CA GLU A 19 61.17 20.94 -32.61
C GLU A 19 60.44 19.58 -32.70
N PRO A 20 59.19 19.46 -32.20
CA PRO A 20 58.46 18.21 -32.31
C PRO A 20 58.34 17.76 -33.77
N THR A 21 58.48 16.45 -34.00
CA THR A 21 58.23 15.85 -35.33
C THR A 21 56.86 16.24 -35.87
N GLU A 22 56.76 16.38 -37.20
CA GLU A 22 55.50 16.70 -37.88
C GLU A 22 54.36 15.76 -37.43
N GLY A 23 53.18 16.33 -37.21
CA GLY A 23 52.00 15.62 -36.70
C GLY A 23 52.00 15.32 -35.20
N HIS A 24 52.98 15.79 -34.42
CA HIS A 24 52.96 15.66 -32.96
C HIS A 24 51.78 16.41 -32.32
N PHE A 25 51.50 17.63 -32.78
CA PHE A 25 50.36 18.43 -32.30
C PHE A 25 49.02 17.78 -32.66
N ASP A 26 48.88 17.27 -33.89
CA ASP A 26 47.67 16.56 -34.32
C ASP A 26 47.39 15.31 -33.44
N ARG A 27 48.43 14.51 -33.15
CA ARG A 27 48.30 13.35 -32.25
C ARG A 27 47.98 13.74 -30.81
N PHE A 28 48.46 14.90 -30.36
CA PHE A 28 48.18 15.41 -29.02
C PHE A 28 46.73 15.90 -28.91
N GLU A 29 46.27 16.69 -29.88
CA GLU A 29 44.90 17.17 -29.98
C GLU A 29 43.90 16.01 -30.09
N GLN A 30 44.21 15.02 -30.92
CA GLN A 30 43.39 13.81 -31.05
C GLN A 30 43.27 13.02 -29.73
N ARG A 31 44.30 13.00 -28.88
CA ARG A 31 44.25 12.35 -27.57
C ARG A 31 43.48 13.18 -26.54
N LEU A 32 43.47 14.50 -26.67
CA LEU A 32 42.74 15.41 -25.80
C LEU A 32 41.22 15.29 -26.07
N ASP A 33 40.82 15.28 -27.33
CA ASP A 33 39.42 15.10 -27.74
C ASP A 33 38.84 13.76 -27.28
N GLN A 34 39.67 12.70 -27.28
CA GLN A 34 39.27 11.36 -26.81
C GLN A 34 39.04 11.29 -25.29
N GLN A 35 39.65 12.17 -24.49
CA GLN A 35 39.39 12.22 -23.05
C GLN A 35 38.05 12.86 -22.72
N ASP A 36 37.65 13.91 -23.44
CA ASP A 36 36.41 14.66 -23.15
C ASP A 36 35.14 13.86 -23.49
N VAL A 37 35.17 13.00 -24.51
CA VAL A 37 34.01 12.15 -24.87
C VAL A 37 33.69 11.09 -23.80
N SER A 38 34.67 10.62 -23.02
CA SER A 38 34.46 9.57 -22.01
C SER A 38 33.59 10.01 -20.82
N SER A 39 33.48 11.31 -20.58
CA SER A 39 32.74 11.89 -19.45
C SER A 39 31.27 12.17 -19.75
N ARG A 40 30.87 12.16 -21.03
CA ARG A 40 29.52 12.58 -21.49
C ARG A 40 28.48 11.46 -21.47
N GLU A 41 28.89 10.20 -21.46
CA GLU A 41 27.98 9.04 -21.61
C GLU A 41 27.28 8.58 -20.32
N ARG A 42 27.63 9.11 -19.14
CA ARG A 42 27.00 8.66 -17.86
C ARG A 42 25.65 9.31 -17.54
N ARG A 43 25.10 10.14 -18.43
CA ARG A 43 23.85 10.88 -18.18
C ARG A 43 22.52 10.12 -18.36
N PRO A 44 22.36 9.03 -19.13
CA PRO A 44 21.03 8.44 -19.31
C PRO A 44 20.56 7.65 -18.08
N VAL A 45 21.46 6.91 -17.40
CA VAL A 45 21.08 6.00 -16.29
C VAL A 45 20.46 6.77 -15.11
N ARG A 46 20.96 7.96 -14.79
CA ARG A 46 20.46 8.76 -13.67
C ARG A 46 19.03 9.28 -13.89
N LEU A 47 18.63 9.48 -15.14
CA LEU A 47 17.30 9.95 -15.50
C LEU A 47 16.28 8.82 -15.42
N TRP A 48 16.64 7.64 -15.94
CA TRP A 48 15.83 6.43 -15.83
C TRP A 48 15.64 5.97 -14.37
N MET A 49 16.68 6.08 -13.52
CA MET A 49 16.53 5.76 -12.10
C MET A 49 15.56 6.67 -11.35
N LYS A 50 15.48 7.97 -11.71
CA LYS A 50 14.50 8.90 -11.12
C LYS A 50 13.07 8.54 -11.50
N ILE A 51 12.85 8.13 -12.75
CA ILE A 51 11.54 7.71 -13.24
C ILE A 51 11.11 6.42 -12.53
N ALA A 52 12.01 5.43 -12.43
CA ALA A 52 11.73 4.18 -11.73
C ALA A 52 11.37 4.41 -10.24
N ALA A 53 12.11 5.29 -9.55
CA ALA A 53 11.79 5.65 -8.17
C ALA A 53 10.40 6.31 -8.03
N GLY A 54 10.01 7.17 -8.97
CA GLY A 54 8.68 7.77 -8.99
C GLY A 54 7.56 6.75 -9.18
N ILE A 55 7.74 5.78 -10.07
CA ILE A 55 6.77 4.69 -10.29
C ILE A 55 6.62 3.83 -9.04
N ILE A 56 7.72 3.49 -8.37
CA ILE A 56 7.68 2.70 -7.13
C ILE A 56 6.91 3.45 -6.04
N ILE A 57 7.16 4.74 -5.84
CA ILE A 57 6.44 5.55 -4.85
C ILE A 57 4.94 5.64 -5.19
N LEU A 58 4.59 5.85 -6.46
CA LEU A 58 3.19 5.88 -6.88
C LEU A 58 2.50 4.52 -6.71
N ALA A 59 3.20 3.42 -7.03
CA ALA A 59 2.68 2.07 -6.88
C ALA A 59 2.49 1.72 -5.40
N THR A 60 3.45 2.04 -4.52
CA THR A 60 3.32 1.78 -3.09
C THR A 60 2.27 2.67 -2.43
N ALA A 61 2.18 3.95 -2.81
CA ALA A 61 1.12 4.83 -2.33
C ALA A 61 -0.26 4.37 -2.84
N GLY A 62 -0.35 3.95 -4.11
CA GLY A 62 -1.57 3.41 -4.69
C GLY A 62 -2.02 2.11 -4.00
N LEU A 63 -1.09 1.19 -3.77
CA LEU A 63 -1.36 -0.04 -3.01
C LEU A 63 -1.74 0.27 -1.56
N ALA A 64 -1.08 1.21 -0.88
CA ALA A 64 -1.43 1.60 0.48
C ALA A 64 -2.83 2.25 0.57
N VAL A 65 -3.21 3.08 -0.40
CA VAL A 65 -4.56 3.67 -0.47
C VAL A 65 -5.60 2.59 -0.81
N PHE A 66 -5.28 1.65 -1.71
CA PHE A 66 -6.15 0.53 -2.05
C PHE A 66 -6.32 -0.44 -0.87
N GLU A 67 -5.24 -0.79 -0.19
CA GLU A 67 -5.24 -1.58 1.04
C GLU A 67 -6.01 -0.85 2.12
N LEU A 68 -5.82 0.45 2.35
CA LEU A 68 -6.60 1.19 3.34
C LEU A 68 -8.09 1.27 2.96
N SER A 69 -8.42 1.45 1.69
CA SER A 69 -9.81 1.42 1.22
C SER A 69 -10.45 0.05 1.38
N THR A 70 -9.70 -1.04 1.19
CA THR A 70 -10.18 -2.41 1.40
C THR A 70 -10.10 -2.84 2.87
N TYR A 71 -9.23 -2.25 3.70
CA TYR A 71 -9.13 -2.48 5.15
C TYR A 71 -10.27 -1.83 5.92
N ASN A 72 -10.73 -0.66 5.48
CA ASN A 72 -11.99 -0.10 5.95
C ASN A 72 -13.18 -1.01 5.61
N PHE A 73 -12.99 -2.00 4.75
CA PHE A 73 -13.98 -2.98 4.33
C PHE A 73 -13.76 -4.38 4.93
N SER A 74 -12.53 -4.76 5.27
CA SER A 74 -12.20 -6.05 5.88
C SER A 74 -11.89 -5.88 7.37
N GLY A 75 -12.93 -5.97 8.20
CA GLY A 75 -12.87 -5.99 9.67
C GLY A 75 -12.21 -7.24 10.28
N GLN A 76 -11.07 -7.67 9.75
CA GLN A 76 -10.32 -8.84 10.24
C GLN A 76 -9.23 -8.49 11.26
N SER A 77 -8.75 -7.25 11.29
CA SER A 77 -7.56 -6.90 12.09
C SER A 77 -7.87 -6.46 13.52
N SER A 78 -9.15 -6.41 13.90
CA SER A 78 -9.57 -6.01 15.26
C SER A 78 -9.86 -7.20 16.18
N LEU A 79 -10.14 -8.41 15.67
CA LEU A 79 -10.60 -9.52 16.51
C LEU A 79 -9.63 -9.85 17.66
N GLN A 80 -8.34 -9.94 17.35
CA GLN A 80 -7.32 -10.34 18.33
C GLN A 80 -7.11 -9.32 19.44
N GLN A 81 -7.35 -8.03 19.18
CA GLN A 81 -7.22 -6.98 20.19
C GLN A 81 -8.54 -6.73 20.94
N VAL A 82 -9.67 -7.00 20.29
CA VAL A 82 -11.01 -6.78 20.84
C VAL A 82 -11.39 -7.90 21.83
N THR A 83 -11.01 -9.16 21.61
CA THR A 83 -11.46 -10.27 22.49
C THR A 83 -10.57 -10.54 23.71
N LEU A 84 -9.49 -9.77 23.93
CA LEU A 84 -8.63 -9.95 25.09
C LEU A 84 -9.40 -9.69 26.41
N GLY A 85 -9.38 -10.65 27.33
CA GLY A 85 -10.03 -10.54 28.64
C GLY A 85 -11.52 -10.92 28.69
N LEU A 86 -12.08 -11.43 27.58
CA LEU A 86 -13.43 -11.99 27.56
C LEU A 86 -13.40 -13.50 27.90
N PRO A 87 -14.49 -14.05 28.48
CA PRO A 87 -14.68 -15.49 28.63
C PRO A 87 -14.56 -16.24 27.29
N ASP A 88 -13.89 -17.39 27.29
CA ASP A 88 -13.62 -18.20 26.08
C ASP A 88 -14.88 -18.52 25.28
N GLU A 89 -15.99 -18.87 25.95
CA GLU A 89 -17.27 -19.15 25.30
C GLU A 89 -17.79 -17.97 24.47
N LEU A 90 -17.61 -16.74 24.96
CA LEU A 90 -18.04 -15.54 24.23
C LEU A 90 -17.12 -15.27 23.05
N VAL A 91 -15.81 -15.50 23.21
CA VAL A 91 -14.84 -15.34 22.11
C VAL A 91 -15.18 -16.30 20.98
N GLU A 92 -15.50 -17.55 21.28
CA GLU A 92 -15.93 -18.54 20.29
C GLU A 92 -17.18 -18.09 19.54
N ILE A 93 -18.21 -17.66 20.28
CA ILE A 93 -19.46 -17.16 19.69
C ILE A 93 -19.16 -16.00 18.73
N ILE A 94 -18.45 -14.97 19.18
CA ILE A 94 -18.12 -13.79 18.35
C ILE A 94 -17.37 -14.22 17.08
N THR A 95 -16.41 -15.13 17.23
CA THR A 95 -15.59 -15.62 16.11
C THR A 95 -16.45 -16.33 15.06
N ILE A 96 -17.36 -17.21 15.48
CA ILE A 96 -18.26 -17.93 14.58
C ILE A 96 -19.15 -16.95 13.80
N TYR A 97 -19.78 -16.00 14.49
CA TYR A 97 -20.63 -15.00 13.85
C TYR A 97 -19.84 -14.08 12.90
N GLN A 98 -18.63 -13.69 13.29
CA GLN A 98 -17.79 -12.85 12.45
C GLN A 98 -17.38 -13.58 11.17
N GLN A 99 -16.96 -14.85 11.26
CA GLN A 99 -16.60 -15.66 10.11
C GLN A 99 -17.76 -15.78 9.11
N ARG A 100 -18.97 -16.10 9.60
CA ARG A 100 -20.16 -16.16 8.75
C ARG A 100 -20.50 -14.82 8.11
N SER A 101 -20.50 -13.75 8.91
CA SER A 101 -20.82 -12.41 8.39
C SER A 101 -19.82 -11.95 7.32
N THR A 102 -18.53 -12.32 7.47
CA THR A 102 -17.50 -12.03 6.46
C THR A 102 -17.83 -12.73 5.14
N GLN A 103 -18.22 -14.00 5.19
CA GLN A 103 -18.63 -14.75 3.99
C GLN A 103 -19.86 -14.12 3.33
N GLN A 104 -20.85 -13.73 4.11
CA GLN A 104 -22.08 -13.09 3.61
C GLN A 104 -21.81 -11.74 2.95
N VAL A 105 -20.93 -10.92 3.54
CA VAL A 105 -20.52 -9.63 2.95
C VAL A 105 -19.81 -9.88 1.62
N ILE A 106 -18.88 -10.84 1.53
CA ILE A 106 -18.21 -11.18 0.27
C ILE A 106 -19.24 -11.56 -0.80
N GLU A 107 -20.23 -12.38 -0.47
CA GLU A 107 -21.30 -12.77 -1.39
C GLU A 107 -22.16 -11.58 -1.83
N LEU A 108 -22.51 -10.66 -0.92
CA LEU A 108 -23.22 -9.44 -1.26
C LEU A 108 -22.45 -8.55 -2.25
N ASN A 109 -21.13 -8.44 -2.09
CA ASN A 109 -20.30 -7.67 -3.01
C ASN A 109 -20.25 -8.29 -4.40
N GLN A 110 -20.18 -9.61 -4.48
CA GLN A 110 -20.25 -10.33 -5.75
C GLN A 110 -21.61 -10.06 -6.43
N LEU A 111 -22.72 -10.06 -5.68
CA LEU A 111 -24.03 -9.69 -6.20
C LEU A 111 -24.09 -8.23 -6.68
N ALA A 112 -23.44 -7.29 -5.99
CA ALA A 112 -23.39 -5.88 -6.42
C ALA A 112 -22.68 -5.71 -7.77
N GLN A 113 -21.62 -6.50 -8.02
CA GLN A 113 -20.89 -6.48 -9.29
C GLN A 113 -21.71 -7.08 -10.43
N LEU A 114 -22.47 -8.15 -10.16
CA LEU A 114 -23.29 -8.83 -11.16
C LEU A 114 -24.61 -8.09 -11.45
N CYS A 115 -25.15 -7.37 -10.46
CA CYS A 115 -26.45 -6.70 -10.54
C CYS A 115 -26.33 -5.23 -10.11
N PRO A 116 -25.93 -4.30 -11.01
CA PRO A 116 -25.71 -2.88 -10.69
C PRO A 116 -26.95 -2.20 -10.08
N ASP A 117 -28.16 -2.59 -10.48
CA ASP A 117 -29.42 -2.04 -9.97
C ASP A 117 -29.63 -2.30 -8.47
N LYS A 118 -28.94 -3.29 -7.91
CA LYS A 118 -29.00 -3.63 -6.48
C LYS A 118 -27.90 -2.98 -5.66
N SER A 119 -26.94 -2.30 -6.30
CA SER A 119 -25.81 -1.67 -5.64
C SER A 119 -26.25 -0.70 -4.54
N SER A 120 -27.33 0.07 -4.75
CA SER A 120 -27.85 1.01 -3.75
C SER A 120 -28.31 0.32 -2.46
N MET A 121 -29.07 -0.77 -2.58
CA MET A 121 -29.52 -1.57 -1.44
C MET A 121 -28.32 -2.18 -0.70
N ILE A 122 -27.37 -2.76 -1.44
CA ILE A 122 -26.19 -3.41 -0.88
C ILE A 122 -25.32 -2.39 -0.13
N ASN A 123 -25.07 -1.22 -0.72
CA ASN A 123 -24.36 -0.11 -0.07
C ASN A 123 -25.08 0.37 1.21
N GLN A 124 -26.42 0.34 1.25
CA GLN A 124 -27.16 0.67 2.46
C GLN A 124 -26.98 -0.42 3.53
N THR A 125 -27.05 -1.70 3.15
CA THR A 125 -26.80 -2.83 4.04
C THR A 125 -25.40 -2.73 4.65
N GLU A 126 -24.37 -2.42 3.87
CA GLU A 126 -23.00 -2.24 4.37
C GLU A 126 -22.89 -1.14 5.42
N LYS A 127 -23.57 0.00 5.21
CA LYS A 127 -23.62 1.08 6.20
C LYS A 127 -24.29 0.63 7.50
N GLU A 128 -25.29 -0.23 7.42
CA GLU A 128 -25.96 -0.78 8.60
C GLU A 128 -25.09 -1.81 9.32
N VAL A 129 -24.40 -2.69 8.58
CA VAL A 129 -23.39 -3.61 9.13
C VAL A 129 -22.30 -2.85 9.89
N ALA A 130 -21.79 -1.75 9.33
CA ALA A 130 -20.80 -0.92 10.00
C ALA A 130 -21.32 -0.30 11.32
N LYS A 131 -22.64 -0.07 11.46
CA LYS A 131 -23.24 0.36 12.74
C LYS A 131 -23.25 -0.78 13.75
N PHE A 132 -23.52 -2.02 13.31
CA PHE A 132 -23.43 -3.20 14.17
C PHE A 132 -22.00 -3.39 14.69
N ASP A 133 -20.99 -3.31 13.82
CA ASP A 133 -19.58 -3.43 14.21
C ASP A 133 -19.19 -2.38 15.26
N LYS A 134 -19.54 -1.11 15.03
CA LYS A 134 -19.31 -0.05 16.03
C LYS A 134 -20.01 -0.29 17.36
N ASN A 135 -21.20 -0.88 17.34
CA ASN A 135 -21.92 -1.22 18.56
C ASN A 135 -21.29 -2.43 19.26
N GLN A 136 -20.80 -3.41 18.49
CA GLN A 136 -20.04 -4.55 18.99
C GLN A 136 -18.80 -4.08 19.76
N ASP A 137 -18.01 -3.17 19.17
CA ASP A 137 -16.81 -2.61 19.81
C ASP A 137 -17.14 -1.93 21.15
N LYS A 138 -18.23 -1.15 21.20
CA LYS A 138 -18.69 -0.51 22.46
C LYS A 138 -19.06 -1.54 23.52
N LEU A 139 -19.76 -2.61 23.13
CA LEU A 139 -20.18 -3.67 24.05
C LEU A 139 -18.99 -4.46 24.57
N VAL A 140 -18.00 -4.75 23.70
CA VAL A 140 -16.77 -5.42 24.09
C VAL A 140 -15.95 -4.57 25.06
N ASN A 141 -15.77 -3.28 24.76
CA ASN A 141 -15.09 -2.34 25.67
C ASN A 141 -15.81 -2.25 27.03
N ALA A 142 -17.14 -2.24 27.04
CA ALA A 142 -17.93 -2.24 28.27
C ALA A 142 -17.79 -3.55 29.07
N LEU A 143 -17.62 -4.69 28.39
CA LEU A 143 -17.31 -5.97 29.02
C LEU A 143 -15.90 -6.03 29.60
N GLN A 144 -14.91 -5.41 28.96
CA GLN A 144 -13.56 -5.34 29.54
C GLN A 144 -13.57 -4.61 30.90
N ALA A 145 -14.41 -3.58 31.05
CA ALA A 145 -14.60 -2.90 32.33
C ALA A 145 -15.43 -3.71 33.35
N ASN A 146 -16.27 -4.64 32.90
CA ASN A 146 -17.11 -5.48 33.76
C ASN A 146 -17.39 -6.87 33.12
N PRO A 147 -16.43 -7.82 33.21
CA PRO A 147 -16.48 -9.06 32.41
C PRO A 147 -17.64 -10.00 32.74
N SER A 148 -18.15 -9.94 33.98
CA SER A 148 -19.23 -10.80 34.47
C SER A 148 -20.63 -10.22 34.24
N ASN A 149 -20.75 -9.07 33.55
CA ASN A 149 -22.04 -8.45 33.30
C ASN A 149 -22.84 -9.20 32.22
N SER A 150 -23.67 -10.14 32.66
CA SER A 150 -24.52 -10.97 31.79
C SER A 150 -25.43 -10.18 30.84
N ARG A 151 -25.82 -8.95 31.19
CA ARG A 151 -26.65 -8.10 30.31
C ARG A 151 -25.85 -7.62 29.10
N ILE A 152 -24.59 -7.23 29.31
CA ILE A 152 -23.73 -6.77 28.21
C ILE A 152 -23.32 -7.96 27.34
N GLN A 153 -23.07 -9.13 27.95
CA GLN A 153 -22.81 -10.37 27.21
C GLN A 153 -24.02 -10.74 26.32
N ALA A 154 -25.24 -10.70 26.86
CA ALA A 154 -26.46 -10.97 26.10
C ALA A 154 -26.67 -9.95 24.97
N ALA A 155 -26.44 -8.66 25.23
CA ALA A 155 -26.53 -7.61 24.22
C ALA A 155 -25.50 -7.79 23.10
N LEU A 156 -24.28 -8.25 23.42
CA LEU A 156 -23.25 -8.56 22.45
C LEU A 156 -23.66 -9.72 21.54
N ILE A 157 -24.13 -10.82 22.12
CA ILE A 157 -24.65 -11.97 21.36
C ILE A 157 -25.83 -11.54 20.48
N GLN A 158 -26.75 -10.74 21.02
CA GLN A 158 -27.89 -10.23 20.27
C GLN A 158 -27.46 -9.32 19.11
N ASN A 159 -26.43 -8.50 19.30
CA ASN A 159 -25.86 -7.67 18.25
C ASN A 159 -25.32 -8.53 17.10
N CYS A 160 -24.53 -9.58 17.41
CA CYS A 160 -24.00 -10.51 16.41
C CYS A 160 -25.13 -11.22 15.64
N LYS A 161 -26.16 -11.71 16.35
CA LYS A 161 -27.35 -12.35 15.74
C LYS A 161 -28.12 -11.41 14.84
N ALA A 162 -28.33 -10.16 15.27
CA ALA A 162 -29.05 -9.15 14.49
C ALA A 162 -28.28 -8.77 13.21
N LYS A 163 -26.95 -8.64 13.30
CA LYS A 163 -26.08 -8.44 12.13
C LYS A 163 -26.20 -9.59 11.13
N GLU A 164 -26.13 -10.85 11.60
CA GLU A 164 -26.30 -12.02 10.73
C GLU A 164 -27.69 -12.06 10.09
N SER A 165 -28.74 -11.71 10.85
CA SER A 165 -30.11 -11.64 10.32
C SER A 165 -30.27 -10.58 9.23
N LEU A 166 -29.65 -9.41 9.39
CA LEU A 166 -29.65 -8.35 8.38
C LEU A 166 -28.98 -8.83 7.08
N LEU A 167 -27.80 -9.44 7.21
CA LEU A 167 -27.03 -9.95 6.07
C LEU A 167 -27.77 -11.07 5.34
N ASN A 168 -28.40 -11.99 6.08
CA ASN A 168 -29.25 -13.03 5.51
C ASN A 168 -30.44 -12.45 4.74
N ASP A 169 -31.15 -11.47 5.31
CA ASP A 169 -32.27 -10.82 4.64
C ASP A 169 -31.82 -10.09 3.36
N ALA A 170 -30.70 -9.38 3.41
CA ALA A 170 -30.11 -8.73 2.25
C ALA A 170 -29.71 -9.73 1.15
N LEU A 171 -29.11 -10.86 1.52
CA LEU A 171 -28.76 -11.93 0.58
C LEU A 171 -29.99 -12.58 -0.04
N LEU A 172 -31.01 -12.87 0.76
CA LEU A 172 -32.27 -13.42 0.27
C LEU A 172 -32.91 -12.44 -0.73
N LYS A 173 -33.04 -11.16 -0.38
CA LYS A 173 -33.56 -10.14 -1.31
C LYS A 173 -32.69 -9.97 -2.55
N GLY A 174 -31.37 -10.11 -2.40
CA GLY A 174 -30.40 -10.05 -3.49
C GLY A 174 -30.51 -11.23 -4.47
N LYS A 175 -30.82 -12.43 -3.97
CA LYS A 175 -30.95 -13.68 -4.75
C LYS A 175 -32.35 -13.91 -5.32
N ILE A 176 -33.40 -13.65 -4.54
CA ILE A 176 -34.81 -13.93 -4.91
C ILE A 176 -35.24 -13.10 -6.12
N LYS A 177 -34.74 -11.87 -6.24
CA LYS A 177 -34.76 -11.19 -7.53
C LYS A 177 -33.54 -11.71 -8.25
N GLU A 178 -33.63 -12.74 -9.09
CA GLU A 178 -32.54 -12.98 -10.04
C GLU A 178 -32.27 -11.66 -10.77
N CYS A 179 -31.07 -11.48 -11.32
CA CYS A 179 -30.89 -10.55 -12.43
C CYS A 179 -31.71 -11.10 -13.62
N ALA A 180 -33.03 -11.18 -13.45
CA ALA A 180 -34.00 -11.50 -14.46
C ALA A 180 -33.92 -10.34 -15.42
N GLY A 181 -33.17 -10.57 -16.50
CA GLY A 181 -33.47 -9.90 -17.74
C GLY A 181 -34.92 -10.19 -18.06
N GLU A 182 -35.77 -9.20 -17.80
CA GLU A 182 -36.82 -8.68 -18.67
C GLU A 182 -37.09 -7.22 -18.28
#